data_AF-A0A656GKX3-F1
#
_entry.id   AF-A0A656GKX3-F1
#
_cell.length_a   1.000
_cell.length_b   1.000
_cell.length_c   1.000
_cell.angle_alpha   90.00
_cell.angle_beta   90.00
_cell.angle_gamma   90.00
#
_symmetry.space_group_name_H-M   'P 1'
#
loop_
_entity.id
_entity.type
_entity.pdbx_description
1 polymer ?
#
loop_
_entity_poly.entity_id
_entity_poly.type
_entity_poly.pdbx_seq_one_letter_code
_entity_poly.pdbx_strand_id
1 'polypeptide(L)'
;RLDLQSPPGSRSIRSEIRAFRADLKRAAYDTSAGEKENGELRVIPLLGVGPRNNLNRVICDLIASSKIQLTICTPYFNLPVAVTREINRAL
;
A
#
# COMPACT_ATOMS: atom_id res chain seq x y z
N ARG A 1 -11.01 -12.13 -22.50
CA ARG A 1 -10.98 -13.05 -23.64
C ARG A 1 -12.09 -14.08 -23.41
N LEU A 2 -13.17 -14.02 -24.19
CA LEU A 2 -14.35 -14.89 -24.02
C LEU A 2 -14.10 -16.32 -24.54
N ASP A 3 -12.99 -16.51 -25.24
CA ASP A 3 -12.41 -17.74 -25.78
C ASP A 3 -11.71 -18.61 -24.72
N LEU A 4 -11.51 -18.10 -23.50
CA LEU A 4 -10.85 -18.84 -22.43
C LEU A 4 -11.88 -19.58 -21.56
N GLN A 5 -11.50 -20.78 -21.11
CA GLN A 5 -12.23 -21.47 -20.05
C GLN A 5 -12.44 -20.55 -18.86
N SER A 6 -13.66 -20.55 -18.32
CA SER A 6 -13.99 -19.78 -17.12
C SER A 6 -13.00 -20.12 -16.00
N PRO A 7 -12.44 -19.11 -15.31
CA PRO A 7 -11.53 -19.37 -14.21
C PRO A 7 -12.23 -20.22 -13.13
N PRO A 8 -11.48 -21.06 -12.39
CA PRO A 8 -12.05 -21.84 -11.30
C PRO A 8 -12.74 -20.91 -10.30
N GLY A 9 -13.91 -21.31 -9.81
CA GLY A 9 -14.66 -20.51 -8.84
C GLY A 9 -13.86 -20.32 -7.56
N SER A 10 -13.90 -19.14 -6.94
CA SER A 10 -13.06 -18.81 -5.77
C SER A 10 -13.18 -19.77 -4.59
N ARG A 11 -14.27 -20.54 -4.50
CA ARG A 11 -14.42 -21.59 -3.46
C ARG A 11 -13.49 -22.77 -3.68
N SER A 12 -13.25 -23.19 -4.93
CA SER A 12 -12.43 -24.37 -5.23
C SER A 12 -10.94 -24.13 -5.03
N ILE A 13 -10.50 -22.87 -5.07
CA ILE A 13 -9.09 -22.46 -4.90
C ILE A 13 -8.87 -21.60 -3.65
N ARG A 14 -9.74 -21.73 -2.64
CA ARG A 14 -9.73 -20.84 -1.46
C ARG A 14 -8.42 -20.95 -0.68
N SER A 15 -7.88 -22.16 -0.54
CA SER A 15 -6.62 -22.44 0.13
C SER A 15 -5.44 -21.72 -0.52
N GLU A 16 -5.38 -21.80 -1.84
CA GLU A 16 -4.36 -21.24 -2.71
C GLU A 16 -4.41 -19.72 -2.66
N ILE A 17 -5.61 -19.13 -2.74
CA ILE A 17 -5.81 -17.68 -2.55
C ILE A 17 -5.29 -17.24 -1.17
N ARG A 18 -5.57 -18.01 -0.11
CA ARG A 18 -5.12 -17.69 1.25
C ARG A 18 -3.59 -17.78 1.37
N ALA A 19 -2.99 -18.83 0.84
CA ALA A 19 -1.54 -19.03 0.82
C ALA A 19 -0.86 -17.89 0.06
N PHE A 20 -1.31 -17.62 -1.17
CA PHE A 20 -0.76 -16.57 -2.00
C PHE A 20 -0.86 -15.18 -1.34
N ARG A 21 -1.99 -14.84 -0.70
CA ARG A 21 -2.11 -13.60 0.07
C ARG A 21 -1.13 -13.52 1.25
N ALA A 22 -0.83 -14.65 1.89
CA ALA A 22 0.16 -14.70 2.97
C ALA A 22 1.59 -14.51 2.43
N ASP A 23 1.88 -15.06 1.25
CA ASP A 23 3.16 -14.88 0.57
C ASP A 23 3.35 -13.42 0.14
N LEU A 24 2.34 -12.82 -0.49
CA LEU A 24 2.36 -11.41 -0.85
C LEU A 24 2.58 -10.48 0.36
N LYS A 25 2.02 -10.79 1.53
CA LYS A 25 2.27 -9.99 2.75
C LYS A 25 3.73 -10.02 3.21
N ARG A 26 4.47 -11.08 2.88
CA ARG A 26 5.87 -11.27 3.25
C ARG A 26 6.85 -10.87 2.15
N ALA A 27 6.35 -10.60 0.95
CA ALA A 27 7.16 -10.13 -0.15
C ALA A 27 7.80 -8.78 0.19
N ALA A 28 8.99 -8.54 -0.36
CA ALA A 28 9.71 -7.29 -0.25
C ALA A 28 10.37 -6.98 -1.58
N TYR A 29 10.53 -5.69 -1.87
CA TYR A 29 11.37 -5.26 -2.98
C TYR A 29 12.83 -5.39 -2.58
N ASP A 30 13.67 -5.88 -3.50
CA ASP A 30 15.11 -5.81 -3.32
C ASP A 30 15.58 -4.35 -3.47
N THR A 31 16.07 -3.78 -2.39
CA THR A 31 16.55 -2.39 -2.33
C THR A 31 18.08 -2.29 -2.30
N SER A 32 18.81 -3.39 -2.42
CA SER A 32 20.27 -3.43 -2.30
C SER A 32 20.98 -2.47 -3.27
N ALA A 33 20.43 -2.26 -4.47
CA ALA A 33 20.97 -1.31 -5.45
C ALA A 33 20.79 0.17 -5.05
N GLY A 34 19.81 0.47 -4.19
CA GLY A 34 19.46 1.82 -3.72
C GLY A 34 20.11 2.21 -2.39
N GLU A 35 20.84 1.30 -1.73
CA GLU A 35 21.57 1.57 -0.48
C GLU A 35 22.89 2.33 -0.71
N LYS A 36 23.30 2.49 -1.98
CA LYS A 36 24.40 3.39 -2.32
C LYS A 36 23.92 4.83 -2.10
N GLU A 37 24.72 5.59 -1.37
CA GLU A 37 24.46 6.99 -1.06
C GLU A 37 24.25 7.79 -2.36
N ASN A 38 23.00 8.15 -2.66
CA ASN A 38 22.59 8.85 -3.88
C ASN A 38 22.24 10.32 -3.61
N GLY A 39 23.04 11.01 -2.78
CA GLY A 39 22.83 12.41 -2.46
C GLY A 39 21.52 12.65 -1.69
N GLU A 40 20.84 13.78 -1.97
CA GLU A 40 19.69 14.28 -1.19
C GLU A 40 18.35 13.57 -1.48
N LEU A 41 18.21 12.85 -2.61
CA LEU A 41 16.96 12.23 -3.03
C LEU A 41 16.97 10.72 -2.78
N ARG A 42 15.95 10.23 -2.07
CA ARG A 42 15.76 8.80 -1.79
C ARG A 42 14.42 8.29 -2.30
N VAL A 43 14.44 7.06 -2.83
CA VAL A 43 13.24 6.31 -3.21
C VAL A 43 13.10 5.12 -2.27
N ILE A 44 11.95 5.01 -1.60
CA ILE A 44 11.66 3.94 -0.65
C ILE A 44 10.45 3.16 -1.16
N PRO A 45 10.64 1.94 -1.70
CA PRO A 45 9.51 1.13 -2.13
C PRO A 45 8.76 0.57 -0.93
N LEU A 46 7.44 0.71 -0.91
CA LEU A 46 6.57 0.26 0.18
C LEU A 46 5.51 -0.71 -0.34
N LEU A 47 5.30 -1.80 0.40
CA LEU A 47 4.29 -2.80 0.06
C LEU A 47 2.98 -2.58 0.82
N GLY A 48 1.87 -2.64 0.09
CA GLY A 48 0.52 -2.38 0.58
C GLY A 48 -0.41 -3.59 0.50
N VAL A 49 -0.15 -4.67 1.25
CA VAL A 49 -0.99 -5.89 1.20
C VAL A 49 -1.61 -6.20 2.55
N GLY A 50 -2.95 -6.26 2.58
CA GLY A 50 -3.73 -6.60 3.78
C GLY A 50 -3.84 -5.48 4.81
N PRO A 51 -4.50 -5.76 5.95
CA PRO A 51 -4.68 -4.77 7.01
C PRO A 51 -3.34 -4.42 7.68
N ARG A 52 -3.18 -3.16 8.10
CA ARG A 52 -2.00 -2.65 8.84
C ARG A 52 -0.65 -2.83 8.11
N ASN A 53 -0.66 -2.78 6.78
CA ASN A 53 0.57 -2.83 5.98
C ASN A 53 1.41 -1.54 6.13
N ASN A 54 2.67 -1.61 5.72
CA ASN A 54 3.63 -0.51 5.84
C ASN A 54 3.24 0.72 5.01
N LEU A 55 2.72 0.52 3.80
CA LEU A 55 2.27 1.63 2.95
C LEU A 55 1.20 2.49 3.66
N ASN A 56 0.17 1.85 4.21
CA ASN A 56 -0.90 2.54 4.92
C ASN A 56 -0.39 3.32 6.14
N ARG A 57 0.56 2.73 6.87
CA ARG A 57 1.20 3.38 8.03
C ARG A 57 1.97 4.62 7.60
N VAL A 58 2.82 4.50 6.57
CA VAL A 58 3.62 5.63 6.07
C VAL A 58 2.73 6.74 5.53
N ILE A 59 1.64 6.44 4.83
CA ILE A 59 0.68 7.47 4.39
C ILE A 59 0.15 8.26 5.60
N CYS A 60 -0.25 7.58 6.67
CA CYS A 60 -0.74 8.25 7.89
C CYS A 60 0.36 9.06 8.58
N ASP A 61 1.57 8.53 8.67
CA ASP A 61 2.72 9.21 9.27
C ASP A 61 3.10 10.47 8.48
N LEU A 62 3.08 10.41 7.13
CA LEU A 62 3.32 11.55 6.26
C LEU A 62 2.28 12.65 6.47
N ILE A 63 0.99 12.30 6.55
CA ILE A 63 -0.09 13.26 6.84
C ILE A 63 0.14 13.93 8.19
N ALA A 64 0.40 13.15 9.25
CA ALA A 64 0.64 13.66 10.60
C ALA A 64 1.91 14.53 10.71
N SER A 65 2.91 14.25 9.87
CA SER A 65 4.17 15.00 9.82
C SER A 65 4.05 16.34 9.08
N SER A 66 3.04 16.53 8.22
CA SER A 66 2.89 17.77 7.47
C SER A 66 2.59 18.95 8.40
N LYS A 67 3.26 20.10 8.16
CA LYS A 67 3.16 21.31 9.01
C LYS A 67 2.72 22.55 8.27
N ILE A 68 3.08 22.68 7.00
CA ILE A 68 2.86 23.90 6.22
C ILE A 68 1.72 23.70 5.22
N GLN A 69 1.79 22.61 4.44
CA GLN A 69 0.80 22.32 3.41
C GLN A 69 0.64 20.82 3.22
N LEU A 70 -0.62 20.37 3.11
CA LEU A 70 -0.97 19.00 2.74
C LEU A 70 -1.79 19.03 1.45
N THR A 71 -1.33 18.30 0.43
CA THR A 71 -2.04 18.14 -0.85
C THR A 71 -2.32 16.66 -1.08
N ILE A 72 -3.59 16.30 -1.25
CA ILE A 72 -4.03 14.92 -1.46
C ILE A 72 -4.71 14.82 -2.82
N CYS A 73 -4.17 13.96 -3.68
CA CYS A 73 -4.75 13.66 -4.99
C CYS A 73 -5.40 12.27 -4.94
N THR A 74 -6.73 12.21 -4.90
CA THR A 74 -7.50 10.97 -4.98
C THR A 74 -8.62 11.12 -6.02
N PRO A 75 -8.85 10.14 -6.90
CA PRO A 75 -9.91 10.22 -7.91
C PRO A 75 -11.31 10.25 -7.27
N TYR A 76 -11.46 9.69 -6.06
CA TYR A 76 -12.73 9.68 -5.33
C TYR A 76 -12.50 10.10 -3.88
N PHE A 77 -13.36 10.99 -3.38
CA PHE A 77 -13.34 11.47 -2.00
C PHE A 77 -14.05 10.50 -1.04
N ASN A 78 -13.61 9.25 -1.05
CA ASN A 78 -14.05 8.19 -0.13
C ASN A 78 -12.86 7.71 0.71
N LEU A 79 -12.33 8.61 1.54
CA LEU A 79 -11.10 8.37 2.28
C LEU A 79 -11.31 7.29 3.36
N PRO A 80 -10.33 6.38 3.57
CA PRO A 80 -10.37 5.45 4.69
C PRO A 80 -10.43 6.20 6.02
N VAL A 81 -11.16 5.66 7.00
CA VAL A 81 -11.33 6.27 8.34
C VAL A 81 -10.00 6.69 8.99
N ALA A 82 -8.95 5.88 8.85
CA ALA A 82 -7.63 6.19 9.38
C ALA A 82 -7.04 7.47 8.76
N VAL A 83 -7.19 7.65 7.44
CA VAL A 83 -6.70 8.82 6.71
C VAL A 83 -7.50 10.05 7.13
N THR A 84 -8.83 9.97 7.15
CA THR A 84 -9.69 11.07 7.61
C THR A 84 -9.34 11.53 9.03
N ARG A 85 -9.05 10.57 9.92
CA ARG A 85 -8.65 10.89 11.30
C ARG A 85 -7.34 11.67 11.36
N GLU A 86 -6.32 11.28 10.59
CA GLU A 86 -5.04 12.01 10.59
C GLU A 86 -5.17 13.38 9.91
N ILE A 87 -5.98 13.51 8.86
CA ILE A 87 -6.29 14.83 8.26
C ILE A 87 -6.92 15.75 9.31
N ASN A 88 -7.92 15.26 10.05
CA ASN A 88 -8.57 16.06 11.09
C ASN A 88 -7.65 16.45 12.25
N ARG A 89 -6.53 15.74 12.47
CA ARG A 89 -5.52 16.10 13.47
C ARG A 89 -4.49 17.12 12.95
N ALA A 90 -4.32 17.18 11.63
CA ALA A 90 -3.41 18.10 10.97
C ALA A 90 -4.05 19.48 10.68
N LEU A 91 -5.38 19.59 10.84
CA LEU A 91 -6.15 20.83 10.83
C LEU A 91 -6.25 21.41 12.26
#